data_AF-A0A936WD01-F1
#
_entry.id   AF-A0A936WD01-F1
#
_cell.length_a   1.000
_cell.length_b   1.000
_cell.length_c   1.000
_cell.angle_alpha   90.00
_cell.angle_beta   90.00
_cell.angle_gamma   90.00
#
_symmetry.space_group_name_H-M   'P 1'
#
loop_
_entity.id
_entity.type
_entity.pdbx_description
1 polymer ?
#
loop_
_entity_poly.entity_id
_entity_poly.type
_entity_poly.pdbx_seq_one_letter_code
_entity_poly.pdbx_strand_id
1 'polypeptide(L)'
;MKSKLKFSMAAAAAMAASGTFAQAIGSSCGCPDVSARTTVTLDPTNAPTVLDAQGNLIPASYTMTCNNLYILNDRFYVGAGKDLYIEPGTVIKAPNIGGGNAAALIISRDGQIWANGSASCPIIFTSTADGLDGNYPVTNRGKWGGVILLGRAYNNVRSTDVGSVSITTGAGSGDGVGLIEGLLNGDQRNFYGNPTGTWINNDNSGVLRYVSIRHGGEKLGTNNEINGLTMGSVGSGTTIENVEVIGNLDDCFEFFGGTVNAKYLIGMHSDDDGLDWDQGYSGKIQFYYGLQGPENNAGVLAQGDNGLELDSDDNSTNFTNGGLRSTAEIWNATVFARTDGSNVAPNPNPANTAGDEAIEAKERTFGSVNNSIFVNFRSGLNLAGAVGANNTTDFWQAGNFNVKNCTFVNCASPLRINGANVAAGADFTKFTVTDKNVILASGLVDATFDVATLTSNNVIDRVNPVPAAGTATTDLKVPVSEPFYSNAPFRGAFEPGKAPWTQGWTLAADIGSDLSAVAGCTGDLNKDGQVNATDFGLFVNVFNTNCY
;
A
#
# COMPACT_ATOMS: atom_id res chain seq x y z
N MET A 1 -11.60 -75.45 0.40
CA MET A 1 -11.61 -75.23 -1.07
C MET A 1 -12.42 -73.96 -1.34
N LYS A 2 -11.77 -72.85 -1.76
CA LYS A 2 -12.27 -71.57 -2.34
C LYS A 2 -13.41 -70.83 -1.59
N SER A 3 -13.49 -69.53 -1.37
CA SER A 3 -12.84 -68.27 -1.81
C SER A 3 -13.55 -67.14 -1.01
N LYS A 4 -12.98 -66.00 -0.62
CA LYS A 4 -12.89 -64.76 -1.41
C LYS A 4 -12.30 -63.63 -0.52
N LEU A 5 -11.47 -62.81 -1.15
CA LEU A 5 -11.06 -61.45 -0.75
C LEU A 5 -12.22 -60.60 -0.22
N LYS A 6 -11.95 -59.73 0.76
CA LYS A 6 -12.34 -58.31 0.72
C LYS A 6 -11.27 -57.43 1.39
N PHE A 7 -10.55 -56.68 0.57
CA PHE A 7 -9.93 -55.41 0.95
C PHE A 7 -11.06 -54.45 1.38
N SER A 8 -10.93 -53.80 2.53
CA SER A 8 -11.72 -52.63 2.86
C SER A 8 -10.80 -51.42 2.96
N MET A 9 -10.92 -50.56 1.95
CA MET A 9 -10.41 -49.19 1.92
C MET A 9 -10.79 -48.46 3.21
N ALA A 10 -9.80 -47.96 3.95
CA ALA A 10 -10.01 -46.84 4.83
C ALA A 10 -10.14 -45.60 3.93
N ALA A 11 -11.36 -45.10 3.78
CA ALA A 11 -11.63 -43.84 3.11
C ALA A 11 -10.97 -42.72 3.94
N ALA A 12 -9.90 -42.14 3.41
CA ALA A 12 -9.43 -40.84 3.84
C ALA A 12 -10.50 -39.82 3.43
N ALA A 13 -11.29 -39.36 4.40
CA ALA A 13 -12.08 -38.15 4.24
C ALA A 13 -11.09 -36.97 4.23
N ALA A 14 -10.58 -36.63 3.04
CA ALA A 14 -10.01 -35.32 2.82
C ALA A 14 -11.15 -34.32 2.99
N MET A 15 -11.17 -33.59 4.11
CA MET A 15 -11.99 -32.40 4.25
C MET A 15 -11.56 -31.41 3.17
N ALA A 16 -12.34 -31.34 2.11
CA ALA A 16 -12.36 -30.21 1.18
C ALA A 16 -12.91 -28.99 1.94
N ALA A 17 -12.04 -28.28 2.66
CA ALA A 17 -12.36 -27.03 3.32
C ALA A 17 -12.05 -25.79 2.45
N SER A 18 -11.44 -25.97 1.27
CA SER A 18 -11.04 -24.87 0.38
C SER A 18 -12.18 -24.22 -0.42
N GLY A 19 -13.40 -24.76 -0.37
CA GLY A 19 -14.52 -24.26 -1.19
C GLY A 19 -15.44 -23.23 -0.54
N THR A 20 -15.25 -22.89 0.74
CA THR A 20 -16.24 -22.09 1.50
C THR A 20 -15.89 -20.60 1.64
N PHE A 21 -14.60 -20.24 1.66
CA PHE A 21 -14.17 -18.84 1.84
C PHE A 21 -14.50 -17.94 0.64
N ALA A 22 -14.24 -18.39 -0.59
CA ALA A 22 -14.52 -17.62 -1.80
C ALA A 22 -16.02 -17.35 -2.04
N GLN A 23 -16.91 -18.19 -1.49
CA GLN A 23 -18.35 -18.08 -1.73
C GLN A 23 -19.01 -17.03 -0.82
N ALA A 24 -18.52 -16.80 0.40
CA ALA A 24 -19.23 -15.99 1.40
C ALA A 24 -18.96 -14.46 1.34
N ILE A 25 -18.16 -13.97 0.39
CA ILE A 25 -17.88 -12.53 0.24
C ILE A 25 -19.19 -11.76 0.09
N GLY A 26 -19.39 -10.73 0.92
CA GLY A 26 -20.61 -9.92 0.89
C GLY A 26 -21.84 -10.54 1.55
N SER A 27 -21.74 -11.75 2.12
CA SER A 27 -22.89 -12.41 2.79
C SER A 27 -23.49 -11.56 3.91
N SER A 28 -22.67 -10.81 4.66
CA SER A 28 -23.14 -9.95 5.75
C SER A 28 -23.98 -8.74 5.29
N CYS A 29 -23.89 -8.38 4.00
CA CYS A 29 -24.70 -7.34 3.36
C CYS A 29 -25.73 -7.93 2.37
N GLY A 30 -25.98 -9.25 2.44
CA GLY A 30 -27.04 -9.90 1.65
C GLY A 30 -26.67 -10.20 0.20
N CYS A 31 -25.39 -10.15 -0.15
CA CYS A 31 -24.94 -10.52 -1.49
C CYS A 31 -25.08 -12.04 -1.70
N PRO A 32 -25.49 -12.50 -2.90
CA PRO A 32 -25.40 -13.91 -3.24
C PRO A 32 -23.95 -14.40 -3.20
N ASP A 33 -23.79 -15.71 -3.02
CA ASP A 33 -22.48 -16.34 -3.13
C ASP A 33 -21.83 -15.95 -4.46
N VAL A 34 -20.53 -15.68 -4.46
CA VAL A 34 -19.83 -15.17 -5.65
C VAL A 34 -20.06 -16.05 -6.89
N SER A 35 -20.13 -17.37 -6.70
CA SER A 35 -20.38 -18.35 -7.77
C SER A 35 -21.80 -18.31 -8.34
N ALA A 36 -22.76 -17.71 -7.64
CA ALA A 36 -24.15 -17.55 -8.05
C ALA A 36 -24.47 -16.15 -8.62
N ARG A 37 -23.53 -15.20 -8.54
CA ARG A 37 -23.69 -13.84 -9.05
C ARG A 37 -23.75 -13.83 -10.58
N THR A 38 -24.52 -12.90 -11.14
CA THR A 38 -24.56 -12.73 -12.60
C THR A 38 -23.28 -12.02 -13.06
N THR A 39 -22.56 -12.62 -14.02
CA THR A 39 -21.37 -11.99 -14.59
C THR A 39 -21.77 -10.83 -15.51
N VAL A 40 -21.21 -9.64 -15.27
CA VAL A 40 -21.38 -8.45 -16.12
C VAL A 40 -20.02 -8.01 -16.64
N THR A 41 -19.79 -8.19 -17.94
CA THR A 41 -18.55 -7.74 -18.59
C THR A 41 -18.69 -6.29 -19.03
N LEU A 42 -17.81 -5.44 -18.50
CA LEU A 42 -17.73 -4.01 -18.75
C LEU A 42 -16.67 -3.75 -19.81
N ASP A 43 -17.12 -3.71 -21.06
CA ASP A 43 -16.40 -3.18 -22.20
C ASP A 43 -17.43 -2.63 -23.22
N PRO A 44 -16.99 -1.88 -24.25
CA PRO A 44 -17.90 -1.26 -25.21
C PRO A 44 -18.77 -2.25 -26.01
N THR A 45 -18.36 -3.52 -26.13
CA THR A 45 -19.06 -4.54 -26.91
C THR A 45 -20.12 -5.25 -26.08
N ASN A 46 -19.79 -5.58 -24.83
CA ASN A 46 -20.63 -6.36 -23.92
C ASN A 46 -21.55 -5.49 -23.06
N ALA A 47 -21.21 -4.22 -22.86
CA ALA A 47 -22.02 -3.26 -22.10
C ALA A 47 -22.22 -1.92 -22.84
N PRO A 48 -22.73 -1.90 -24.09
CA PRO A 48 -22.83 -0.70 -24.93
C PRO A 48 -23.84 0.36 -24.42
N THR A 49 -24.62 0.03 -23.39
CA THR A 49 -25.52 0.98 -22.69
C THR A 49 -24.88 1.61 -21.46
N VAL A 50 -23.76 1.04 -20.99
CA VAL A 50 -22.98 1.53 -19.85
C VAL A 50 -21.75 2.27 -20.36
N LEU A 51 -21.03 1.69 -21.33
CA LEU A 51 -19.80 2.24 -21.88
C LEU A 51 -19.94 2.56 -23.36
N ASP A 52 -19.43 3.72 -23.79
CA ASP A 52 -19.33 4.07 -25.20
C ASP A 52 -18.15 3.36 -25.88
N ALA A 53 -17.98 3.60 -27.18
CA ALA A 53 -16.91 2.98 -27.98
C ALA A 53 -15.48 3.37 -27.54
N GLN A 54 -15.32 4.33 -26.64
CA GLN A 54 -14.04 4.78 -26.07
C GLN A 54 -13.90 4.41 -24.58
N GLY A 55 -14.84 3.62 -24.03
CA GLY A 55 -14.82 3.21 -22.63
C GLY A 55 -15.33 4.26 -21.64
N ASN A 56 -16.01 5.32 -22.10
CA ASN A 56 -16.59 6.32 -21.20
C ASN A 56 -17.94 5.87 -20.64
N LEU A 57 -18.18 6.18 -19.38
CA LEU A 57 -19.48 6.00 -18.75
C LEU A 57 -20.55 6.86 -19.44
N ILE A 58 -21.54 6.19 -20.05
CA ILE A 58 -22.67 6.81 -20.74
C ILE A 58 -23.67 7.45 -19.76
N PRO A 59 -24.25 6.72 -18.78
CA PRO A 59 -25.26 7.29 -17.89
C PRO A 59 -24.66 8.37 -16.97
N ALA A 60 -25.51 9.24 -16.41
CA ALA A 60 -25.06 10.23 -15.42
C ALA A 60 -24.55 9.57 -14.13
N SER A 61 -25.19 8.45 -13.76
CA SER A 61 -24.73 7.60 -12.66
C SER A 61 -24.89 6.13 -13.02
N TYR A 62 -24.00 5.29 -12.48
CA TYR A 62 -24.08 3.85 -12.61
C TYR A 62 -23.76 3.18 -11.29
N THR A 63 -24.54 2.15 -10.93
CA THR A 63 -24.35 1.40 -9.69
C THR A 63 -23.90 -0.02 -10.01
N MET A 64 -22.72 -0.37 -9.52
CA MET A 64 -22.24 -1.73 -9.45
C MET A 64 -22.81 -2.39 -8.19
N THR A 65 -23.69 -3.38 -8.36
CA THR A 65 -24.38 -4.05 -7.26
C THR A 65 -23.71 -5.37 -6.90
N CYS A 66 -23.76 -5.78 -5.64
CA CYS A 66 -23.12 -7.03 -5.23
C CYS A 66 -23.87 -8.32 -5.65
N ASN A 67 -25.03 -8.19 -6.32
CA ASN A 67 -25.70 -9.29 -7.04
C ASN A 67 -24.92 -9.76 -8.27
N ASN A 68 -23.98 -8.95 -8.74
CA ASN A 68 -23.18 -9.21 -9.94
C ASN A 68 -21.72 -9.47 -9.60
N LEU A 69 -21.06 -10.22 -10.47
CA LEU A 69 -19.61 -10.30 -10.59
C LEU A 69 -19.22 -9.46 -11.79
N TYR A 70 -18.53 -8.34 -11.58
CA TYR A 70 -18.13 -7.46 -12.68
C TYR A 70 -16.80 -7.91 -13.27
N ILE A 71 -16.70 -7.93 -14.60
CA ILE A 71 -15.44 -8.13 -15.32
C ILE A 71 -15.10 -6.83 -16.04
N LEU A 72 -14.12 -6.09 -15.54
CA LEU A 72 -13.56 -4.92 -16.20
C LEU A 72 -12.62 -5.39 -17.31
N ASN A 73 -13.07 -5.37 -18.56
CA ASN A 73 -12.37 -5.99 -19.69
C ASN A 73 -11.73 -4.95 -20.64
N ASP A 74 -11.70 -3.70 -20.22
CA ASP A 74 -11.07 -2.56 -20.90
C ASP A 74 -10.83 -1.45 -19.86
N ARG A 75 -10.29 -0.31 -20.28
CA ARG A 75 -10.30 0.92 -19.46
C ARG A 75 -11.72 1.45 -19.31
N PHE A 76 -12.15 1.63 -18.06
CA PHE A 76 -13.44 2.24 -17.72
C PHE A 76 -13.18 3.65 -17.23
N TYR A 77 -13.65 4.64 -18.00
CA TYR A 77 -13.56 6.05 -17.66
C TYR A 77 -14.85 6.58 -17.02
N VAL A 78 -14.74 7.12 -15.82
CA VAL A 78 -15.79 7.93 -15.17
C VAL A 78 -15.41 9.39 -15.36
N GLY A 79 -16.06 10.05 -16.32
CA GLY A 79 -15.75 11.42 -16.73
C GLY A 79 -16.52 12.51 -15.97
N ALA A 80 -16.36 13.75 -16.42
CA ALA A 80 -16.94 14.92 -15.79
C ALA A 80 -18.47 14.84 -15.58
N GLY A 81 -18.90 15.13 -14.34
CA GLY A 81 -20.30 15.13 -13.94
C GLY A 81 -20.94 13.73 -13.88
N LYS A 82 -20.11 12.68 -13.79
CA LYS A 82 -20.55 11.29 -13.70
C LYS A 82 -20.22 10.67 -12.35
N ASP A 83 -21.12 9.83 -11.86
CA ASP A 83 -20.95 9.09 -10.62
C ASP A 83 -20.91 7.57 -10.87
N LEU A 84 -19.89 6.91 -10.32
CA LEU A 84 -19.85 5.46 -10.18
C LEU A 84 -20.09 5.07 -8.73
N TYR A 85 -21.20 4.41 -8.45
CA TYR A 85 -21.49 3.82 -7.14
C TYR A 85 -21.10 2.35 -7.13
N ILE A 86 -20.45 1.89 -6.06
CA ILE A 86 -20.12 0.47 -5.88
C ILE A 86 -20.65 0.03 -4.52
N GLU A 87 -21.60 -0.91 -4.54
CA GLU A 87 -22.21 -1.43 -3.31
C GLU A 87 -21.20 -2.25 -2.48
N PRO A 88 -21.30 -2.25 -1.15
CA PRO A 88 -20.51 -3.13 -0.28
C PRO A 88 -20.59 -4.60 -0.72
N GLY A 89 -19.49 -5.34 -0.61
CA GLY A 89 -19.42 -6.76 -0.99
C GLY A 89 -19.34 -7.02 -2.50
N THR A 90 -19.34 -5.98 -3.33
CA THR A 90 -19.15 -6.11 -4.78
C THR A 90 -17.74 -6.60 -5.10
N VAL A 91 -17.66 -7.51 -6.07
CA VAL A 91 -16.40 -8.04 -6.59
C VAL A 91 -16.27 -7.61 -8.05
N ILE A 92 -15.15 -6.99 -8.37
CA ILE A 92 -14.75 -6.56 -9.70
C ILE A 92 -13.45 -7.29 -10.05
N LYS A 93 -13.43 -7.98 -11.19
CA LYS A 93 -12.24 -8.66 -11.71
C LYS A 93 -11.79 -8.06 -13.02
N ALA A 94 -10.50 -8.05 -13.28
CA ALA A 94 -9.92 -7.61 -14.54
C ALA A 94 -9.01 -8.69 -15.14
N PRO A 95 -9.07 -8.97 -16.45
CA PRO A 95 -8.13 -9.87 -17.09
C PRO A 95 -6.80 -9.15 -17.34
N ASN A 96 -5.72 -9.93 -17.43
CA ASN A 96 -4.46 -9.44 -17.95
C ASN A 96 -4.58 -9.31 -19.47
N ILE A 97 -4.73 -8.07 -19.94
CA ILE A 97 -4.84 -7.75 -21.37
C ILE A 97 -3.45 -7.68 -22.01
N GLY A 98 -2.46 -7.15 -21.29
CA GLY A 98 -1.08 -7.05 -21.77
C GLY A 98 -0.87 -5.94 -22.81
N GLY A 99 0.40 -5.71 -23.15
CA GLY A 99 0.80 -4.96 -24.34
C GLY A 99 0.43 -3.48 -24.33
N GLY A 100 0.38 -2.83 -23.16
CA GLY A 100 0.09 -1.40 -23.04
C GLY A 100 -1.40 -1.04 -22.95
N ASN A 101 -2.29 -2.03 -22.94
CA ASN A 101 -3.75 -1.86 -22.91
C ASN A 101 -4.38 -2.40 -21.62
N ALA A 102 -3.71 -2.20 -20.48
CA ALA A 102 -4.20 -2.68 -19.19
C ALA A 102 -5.65 -2.25 -18.93
N ALA A 103 -6.47 -3.21 -18.49
CA ALA A 103 -7.79 -2.90 -17.93
C ALA A 103 -7.59 -2.11 -16.64
N ALA A 104 -8.21 -0.94 -16.53
CA ALA A 104 -8.07 -0.03 -15.40
C ALA A 104 -9.36 0.75 -15.14
N LEU A 105 -9.63 1.08 -13.87
CA LEU A 105 -10.72 1.99 -13.52
C LEU A 105 -10.15 3.38 -13.35
N ILE A 106 -10.59 4.32 -14.18
CA ILE A 106 -10.04 5.67 -14.24
C ILE A 106 -11.16 6.68 -13.95
N ILE A 107 -11.05 7.34 -12.80
CA ILE A 107 -11.90 8.46 -12.42
C ILE A 107 -11.21 9.72 -12.92
N SER A 108 -11.60 10.17 -14.11
CA SER A 108 -11.08 11.40 -14.71
C SER A 108 -11.57 12.62 -13.93
N ARG A 109 -10.93 13.77 -14.15
CA ARG A 109 -11.33 15.05 -13.53
C ARG A 109 -12.83 15.29 -13.65
N ASP A 110 -13.41 15.80 -12.57
CA ASP A 110 -14.85 16.04 -12.39
C ASP A 110 -15.75 14.78 -12.37
N GLY A 111 -15.19 13.58 -12.49
CA GLY A 111 -15.87 12.32 -12.19
C GLY A 111 -15.75 11.93 -10.71
N GLN A 112 -16.66 11.09 -10.23
CA GLN A 112 -16.65 10.64 -8.84
C GLN A 112 -16.90 9.13 -8.71
N ILE A 113 -16.25 8.51 -7.73
CA ILE A 113 -16.47 7.12 -7.31
C ILE A 113 -16.99 7.07 -5.88
N TRP A 114 -17.99 6.24 -5.62
CA TRP A 114 -18.61 6.04 -4.31
C TRP A 114 -18.54 4.57 -3.93
N ALA A 115 -17.36 4.13 -3.49
CA ALA A 115 -17.05 2.78 -3.06
C ALA A 115 -16.94 2.76 -1.52
N ASN A 116 -18.08 2.71 -0.84
CA ASN A 116 -18.17 2.81 0.62
C ASN A 116 -18.50 1.45 1.24
N GLY A 117 -17.54 0.54 1.20
CA GLY A 117 -17.62 -0.78 1.82
C GLY A 117 -17.63 -0.72 3.36
N SER A 118 -17.55 -1.88 3.98
CA SER A 118 -17.39 -2.03 5.43
C SER A 118 -16.46 -3.18 5.76
N ALA A 119 -15.99 -3.28 7.00
CA ALA A 119 -15.13 -4.38 7.42
C ALA A 119 -15.77 -5.76 7.14
N SER A 120 -17.10 -5.91 7.27
CA SER A 120 -17.78 -7.19 7.00
C SER A 120 -18.20 -7.37 5.53
N CYS A 121 -18.10 -6.32 4.72
CA CYS A 121 -18.45 -6.29 3.30
C CYS A 121 -17.48 -5.38 2.53
N PRO A 122 -16.21 -5.78 2.39
CA PRO A 122 -15.26 -5.04 1.59
C PRO A 122 -15.66 -5.06 0.11
N ILE A 123 -15.21 -4.05 -0.63
CA ILE A 123 -15.25 -4.06 -2.09
C ILE A 123 -13.91 -4.59 -2.59
N ILE A 124 -13.93 -5.55 -3.50
CA ILE A 124 -12.72 -6.24 -3.96
C ILE A 124 -12.52 -5.99 -5.46
N PHE A 125 -11.36 -5.43 -5.81
CA PHE A 125 -10.82 -5.38 -7.16
C PHE A 125 -9.66 -6.38 -7.27
N THR A 126 -9.69 -7.27 -8.26
CA THR A 126 -8.64 -8.30 -8.41
C THR A 126 -8.50 -8.80 -9.86
N SER A 127 -7.57 -9.74 -10.10
CA SER A 127 -7.40 -10.45 -11.36
C SER A 127 -8.52 -11.46 -11.63
N THR A 128 -8.88 -11.70 -12.89
CA THR A 128 -9.77 -12.82 -13.27
C THR A 128 -9.21 -14.18 -12.89
N ALA A 129 -7.90 -14.30 -12.73
CA ALA A 129 -7.22 -15.51 -12.29
C ALA A 129 -7.28 -15.73 -10.77
N ASP A 130 -7.61 -14.70 -9.98
CA ASP A 130 -7.75 -14.82 -8.54
C ASP A 130 -9.02 -15.61 -8.19
N GLY A 131 -8.85 -16.74 -7.50
CA GLY A 131 -9.93 -17.60 -7.03
C GLY A 131 -10.76 -17.01 -5.90
N LEU A 132 -10.29 -15.92 -5.25
CA LEU A 132 -10.85 -15.33 -4.03
C LEU A 132 -10.86 -16.29 -2.83
N ASP A 133 -10.07 -17.35 -2.90
CA ASP A 133 -9.92 -18.38 -1.87
C ASP A 133 -8.64 -18.19 -1.06
N GLY A 134 -7.95 -17.07 -1.28
CA GLY A 134 -6.66 -16.78 -0.68
C GLY A 134 -5.50 -17.56 -1.30
N ASN A 135 -5.69 -18.39 -2.33
CA ASN A 135 -4.61 -19.21 -2.88
C ASN A 135 -3.86 -18.59 -4.06
N TYR A 136 -4.39 -17.52 -4.67
CA TYR A 136 -3.74 -16.88 -5.82
C TYR A 136 -2.50 -16.10 -5.36
N PRO A 137 -1.27 -16.55 -5.73
CA PRO A 137 -0.05 -16.04 -5.11
C PRO A 137 0.11 -14.51 -5.23
N VAL A 138 0.51 -13.82 -4.16
CA VAL A 138 0.78 -12.36 -4.16
C VAL A 138 1.91 -11.95 -5.11
N THR A 139 2.75 -12.89 -5.53
CA THR A 139 3.77 -12.71 -6.59
C THR A 139 3.16 -12.62 -7.99
N ASN A 140 1.87 -12.91 -8.15
CA ASN A 140 1.14 -12.61 -9.39
C ASN A 140 0.82 -11.12 -9.46
N ARG A 141 1.84 -10.37 -9.85
CA ARG A 141 1.79 -8.92 -10.01
C ARG A 141 1.50 -8.53 -11.47
N GLY A 142 1.06 -7.31 -11.70
CA GLY A 142 0.86 -6.72 -13.03
C GLY A 142 -0.21 -7.45 -13.83
N LYS A 143 -1.31 -7.85 -13.18
CA LYS A 143 -2.41 -8.59 -13.82
C LYS A 143 -3.52 -7.70 -14.35
N TRP A 144 -3.51 -6.42 -13.98
CA TRP A 144 -4.35 -5.35 -14.50
C TRP A 144 -3.79 -4.01 -14.04
N GLY A 145 -4.40 -2.91 -14.47
CA GLY A 145 -3.88 -1.55 -14.28
C GLY A 145 -4.21 -0.85 -12.96
N GLY A 146 -5.01 -1.43 -12.08
CA GLY A 146 -5.38 -0.78 -10.81
C GLY A 146 -6.45 0.30 -10.94
N VAL A 147 -6.52 1.17 -9.93
CA VAL A 147 -7.50 2.26 -9.81
C VAL A 147 -6.78 3.60 -9.84
N ILE A 148 -7.24 4.49 -10.71
CA ILE A 148 -6.64 5.81 -10.94
C ILE A 148 -7.65 6.91 -10.63
N LEU A 149 -7.32 7.81 -9.71
CA LEU A 149 -8.12 8.99 -9.37
C LEU A 149 -7.42 10.26 -9.83
N LEU A 150 -8.07 11.04 -10.68
CA LEU A 150 -7.52 12.28 -11.24
C LEU A 150 -8.35 13.47 -10.76
N GLY A 151 -7.79 14.22 -9.82
CA GLY A 151 -8.39 15.41 -9.24
C GLY A 151 -7.83 16.71 -9.82
N ARG A 152 -8.12 17.82 -9.13
CA ARG A 152 -7.78 19.19 -9.53
C ARG A 152 -7.09 20.01 -8.44
N ALA A 153 -6.66 19.36 -7.36
CA ALA A 153 -5.84 20.01 -6.35
C ALA A 153 -4.47 20.42 -6.94
N TYR A 154 -3.74 21.24 -6.21
CA TYR A 154 -2.46 21.70 -6.68
C TYR A 154 -1.43 20.56 -6.76
N ASN A 155 -0.49 20.72 -7.68
CA ASN A 155 0.76 19.99 -7.78
C ASN A 155 1.84 21.01 -8.25
N ASN A 156 3.08 20.57 -8.36
CA ASN A 156 4.17 21.44 -8.82
C ASN A 156 4.67 21.11 -10.24
N VAL A 157 4.02 20.18 -10.97
CA VAL A 157 4.36 19.79 -12.34
C VAL A 157 4.52 21.01 -13.23
N ARG A 158 5.48 20.99 -14.15
CA ARG A 158 5.59 21.97 -15.22
C ARG A 158 5.36 21.32 -16.56
N SER A 159 4.91 22.14 -17.51
CA SER A 159 4.77 21.76 -18.92
C SER A 159 6.08 21.37 -19.62
N THR A 160 7.22 21.58 -18.97
CA THR A 160 8.56 21.22 -19.46
C THR A 160 9.13 19.94 -18.84
N ASP A 161 8.45 19.35 -17.85
CA ASP A 161 8.96 18.15 -17.19
C ASP A 161 8.83 16.94 -18.13
N VAL A 162 9.74 15.97 -18.03
CA VAL A 162 9.69 14.77 -18.87
C VAL A 162 8.45 13.97 -18.49
N GLY A 163 7.68 13.47 -19.45
CA GLY A 163 6.39 12.83 -19.17
C GLY A 163 5.24 13.82 -18.90
N SER A 164 5.55 15.09 -18.64
CA SER A 164 4.51 16.12 -18.50
C SER A 164 3.77 16.36 -19.81
N VAL A 165 2.57 16.91 -19.62
CA VAL A 165 1.66 17.29 -20.68
C VAL A 165 2.28 18.44 -21.49
N SER A 166 2.97 18.11 -22.59
CA SER A 166 3.29 19.09 -23.64
C SER A 166 2.04 19.45 -24.47
N ILE A 167 0.94 19.82 -23.80
CA ILE A 167 -0.19 20.43 -24.51
C ILE A 167 0.21 21.86 -24.81
N THR A 168 0.50 22.10 -26.08
CA THR A 168 0.81 23.44 -26.59
C THR A 168 -0.44 24.27 -26.89
N THR A 169 -1.64 23.67 -26.89
CA THR A 169 -2.93 24.36 -27.08
C THR A 169 -4.11 23.56 -26.49
N GLY A 170 -4.95 24.18 -25.64
CA GLY A 170 -6.21 23.60 -25.16
C GLY A 170 -6.66 24.10 -23.78
N ALA A 171 -7.88 23.75 -23.35
CA ALA A 171 -8.32 23.96 -21.96
C ALA A 171 -7.60 22.95 -21.04
N GLY A 172 -6.84 23.44 -20.05
CA GLY A 172 -5.99 22.58 -19.21
C GLY A 172 -4.58 22.35 -19.75
N SER A 173 -4.02 23.31 -20.47
CA SER A 173 -2.60 23.31 -20.86
C SER A 173 -1.78 24.25 -19.98
N GLY A 174 -0.57 23.86 -19.62
CA GLY A 174 0.38 24.69 -18.87
C GLY A 174 0.79 24.05 -17.54
N ASP A 175 1.55 24.81 -16.76
CA ASP A 175 2.08 24.32 -15.49
C ASP A 175 0.95 23.90 -14.53
N GLY A 176 1.27 22.81 -13.83
CA GLY A 176 0.50 21.96 -12.94
C GLY A 176 -0.70 21.20 -13.53
N VAL A 177 -0.72 21.03 -14.85
CA VAL A 177 -1.45 19.91 -15.46
C VAL A 177 -0.48 18.77 -15.73
N GLY A 178 -0.71 17.64 -15.09
CA GLY A 178 0.09 16.44 -15.24
C GLY A 178 -0.64 15.32 -15.98
N LEU A 179 0.12 14.28 -16.34
CA LEU A 179 -0.33 13.07 -17.00
C LEU A 179 0.24 11.90 -16.20
N ILE A 180 -0.60 10.94 -15.81
CA ILE A 180 -0.11 9.71 -15.18
C ILE A 180 0.76 8.99 -16.21
N GLU A 181 1.91 8.54 -15.78
CA GLU A 181 2.85 7.85 -16.65
C GLU A 181 2.25 6.60 -17.31
N GLY A 182 2.81 6.24 -18.47
CA GLY A 182 2.29 5.17 -19.32
C GLY A 182 0.93 5.43 -20.01
N LEU A 183 0.10 6.36 -19.51
CA LEU A 183 -1.17 6.69 -20.16
C LEU A 183 -0.95 7.55 -21.42
N LEU A 184 -1.94 7.49 -22.34
CA LEU A 184 -1.82 8.14 -23.63
C LEU A 184 -1.79 9.66 -23.49
N ASN A 185 -0.66 10.27 -23.87
CA ASN A 185 -0.52 11.71 -24.00
C ASN A 185 -1.44 12.23 -25.13
N GLY A 186 -2.16 13.32 -24.85
CA GLY A 186 -3.16 13.91 -25.75
C GLY A 186 -4.61 13.47 -25.46
N ASP A 187 -4.81 12.44 -24.64
CA ASP A 187 -6.14 12.06 -24.15
C ASP A 187 -6.46 12.81 -22.84
N GLN A 188 -7.40 13.75 -22.92
CA GLN A 188 -7.77 14.64 -21.81
C GLN A 188 -8.28 13.93 -20.57
N ARG A 189 -8.73 12.68 -20.72
CA ARG A 189 -9.25 11.85 -19.63
C ARG A 189 -8.16 11.36 -18.69
N ASN A 190 -6.90 11.39 -19.12
CA ASN A 190 -5.74 10.91 -18.37
C ASN A 190 -5.00 12.04 -17.61
N PHE A 191 -5.46 13.29 -17.74
CA PHE A 191 -4.81 14.44 -17.09
C PHE A 191 -5.38 14.71 -15.70
N TYR A 192 -4.49 15.03 -14.76
CA TYR A 192 -4.82 15.53 -13.43
C TYR A 192 -4.35 16.97 -13.23
N GLY A 193 -4.81 17.59 -12.15
CA GLY A 193 -4.53 18.98 -11.85
C GLY A 193 -5.33 19.93 -12.73
N ASN A 194 -4.83 21.14 -12.84
CA ASN A 194 -5.41 22.33 -13.44
C ASN A 194 -4.27 23.28 -13.84
N PRO A 195 -4.51 24.42 -14.51
CA PRO A 195 -3.43 25.39 -14.68
C PRO A 195 -3.08 26.13 -13.38
N THR A 196 -1.81 26.54 -13.23
CA THR A 196 -1.34 27.36 -12.09
C THR A 196 -2.27 28.53 -11.80
N GLY A 197 -2.73 28.59 -10.55
CA GLY A 197 -3.67 29.60 -10.05
C GLY A 197 -5.15 29.21 -10.15
N THR A 198 -5.47 28.02 -10.68
CA THR A 198 -6.86 27.54 -10.82
C THR A 198 -7.14 26.22 -10.10
N TRP A 199 -6.29 25.87 -9.12
CA TRP A 199 -6.40 24.69 -8.28
C TRP A 199 -7.70 24.64 -7.48
N ILE A 200 -8.21 23.44 -7.26
CA ILE A 200 -9.34 23.16 -6.37
C ILE A 200 -8.84 22.17 -5.31
N ASN A 201 -8.24 22.68 -4.23
CA ASN A 201 -7.63 21.85 -3.18
C ASN A 201 -8.66 21.06 -2.36
N ASN A 202 -9.92 21.43 -2.41
CA ASN A 202 -11.03 20.66 -1.81
C ASN A 202 -11.85 19.93 -2.88
N ASP A 203 -11.26 19.66 -4.05
CA ASP A 203 -11.85 18.78 -5.05
C ASP A 203 -12.22 17.43 -4.43
N ASN A 204 -13.27 16.81 -4.95
CA ASN A 204 -13.82 15.59 -4.40
C ASN A 204 -14.01 14.56 -5.52
N SER A 205 -13.10 13.60 -5.58
CA SER A 205 -13.17 12.43 -6.47
C SER A 205 -14.03 11.31 -5.88
N GLY A 206 -14.57 11.48 -4.67
CA GLY A 206 -15.53 10.60 -4.02
C GLY A 206 -14.98 9.88 -2.78
N VAL A 207 -15.32 8.60 -2.63
CA VAL A 207 -15.02 7.77 -1.45
C VAL A 207 -14.48 6.41 -1.87
N LEU A 208 -13.32 6.04 -1.34
CA LEU A 208 -12.84 4.67 -1.24
C LEU A 208 -12.77 4.32 0.25
N ARG A 209 -13.67 3.44 0.70
CA ARG A 209 -13.68 2.92 2.07
C ARG A 209 -13.84 1.40 2.12
N TYR A 210 -12.98 0.71 2.85
CA TYR A 210 -12.93 -0.76 2.92
C TYR A 210 -12.85 -1.38 1.52
N VAL A 211 -11.82 -0.99 0.79
CA VAL A 211 -11.54 -1.42 -0.59
C VAL A 211 -10.24 -2.22 -0.59
N SER A 212 -10.26 -3.40 -1.20
CA SER A 212 -9.08 -4.25 -1.40
C SER A 212 -8.78 -4.32 -2.90
N ILE A 213 -7.61 -3.84 -3.29
CA ILE A 213 -7.09 -3.77 -4.67
C ILE A 213 -5.94 -4.76 -4.77
N ARG A 214 -6.06 -5.78 -5.63
CA ARG A 214 -5.14 -6.91 -5.62
C ARG A 214 -4.55 -7.14 -7.01
N HIS A 215 -3.28 -7.50 -7.08
CA HIS A 215 -2.63 -7.97 -8.31
C HIS A 215 -2.57 -6.94 -9.46
N GLY A 216 -2.57 -5.64 -9.13
CA GLY A 216 -2.46 -4.52 -10.08
C GLY A 216 -1.02 -4.29 -10.58
N GLY A 217 -0.72 -3.11 -11.14
CA GLY A 217 0.66 -2.72 -11.44
C GLY A 217 1.07 -2.79 -12.92
N GLU A 218 0.17 -3.01 -13.87
CA GLU A 218 0.57 -3.46 -15.20
C GLU A 218 1.47 -2.46 -15.98
N LYS A 219 2.60 -2.96 -16.48
CA LYS A 219 3.54 -2.23 -17.34
C LYS A 219 2.91 -1.81 -18.66
N LEU A 220 2.78 -0.49 -18.86
CA LEU A 220 2.21 0.10 -20.07
C LEU A 220 3.26 0.38 -21.16
N GLY A 221 4.51 0.58 -20.77
CA GLY A 221 5.64 0.85 -21.66
C GLY A 221 6.97 0.56 -20.96
N THR A 222 8.11 0.88 -21.60
CA THR A 222 9.40 0.76 -20.91
C THR A 222 9.48 1.80 -19.79
N ASN A 223 9.62 1.36 -18.54
CA ASN A 223 9.71 2.20 -17.34
C ASN A 223 8.52 3.16 -17.25
N ASN A 224 7.32 2.60 -17.41
CA ASN A 224 6.04 3.29 -17.42
C ASN A 224 5.03 2.24 -16.96
N GLU A 225 4.88 2.13 -15.66
CA GLU A 225 3.99 1.22 -14.99
C GLU A 225 2.82 2.05 -14.41
N ILE A 226 1.72 1.41 -14.00
CA ILE A 226 0.62 2.11 -13.31
C ILE A 226 0.30 1.36 -12.04
N ASN A 227 -0.08 2.10 -11.01
CA ASN A 227 0.01 1.63 -9.62
C ASN A 227 -1.26 0.93 -9.13
N GLY A 228 -1.22 0.44 -7.89
CA GLY A 228 -2.40 -0.17 -7.30
C GLY A 228 -3.51 0.86 -7.10
N LEU A 229 -3.20 1.92 -6.34
CA LEU A 229 -4.02 3.12 -6.25
C LEU A 229 -3.19 4.36 -6.61
N THR A 230 -3.42 4.89 -7.81
CA THR A 230 -2.81 6.13 -8.29
C THR A 230 -3.70 7.33 -7.96
N MET A 231 -3.11 8.38 -7.39
CA MET A 231 -3.83 9.60 -6.99
C MET A 231 -3.15 10.85 -7.56
N GLY A 232 -3.59 11.28 -8.73
CA GLY A 232 -3.14 12.52 -9.36
C GLY A 232 -3.93 13.72 -8.88
N SER A 233 -3.30 14.62 -8.12
CA SER A 233 -3.89 15.89 -7.67
C SER A 233 -5.27 15.73 -7.03
N VAL A 234 -5.47 14.66 -6.28
CA VAL A 234 -6.75 14.40 -5.59
C VAL A 234 -6.91 15.41 -4.44
N GLY A 235 -8.10 15.99 -4.33
CA GLY A 235 -8.40 17.02 -3.33
C GLY A 235 -8.76 16.47 -1.96
N SER A 236 -8.65 17.33 -0.95
CA SER A 236 -9.02 17.06 0.45
C SER A 236 -10.52 16.80 0.68
N GLY A 237 -11.37 17.00 -0.34
CA GLY A 237 -12.78 16.62 -0.31
C GLY A 237 -13.01 15.12 -0.51
N THR A 238 -12.04 14.40 -1.06
CA THR A 238 -12.06 12.95 -1.27
C THR A 238 -11.78 12.20 0.03
N THR A 239 -12.43 11.06 0.24
CA THR A 239 -12.15 10.15 1.36
C THR A 239 -11.42 8.91 0.88
N ILE A 240 -10.22 8.67 1.42
CA ILE A 240 -9.45 7.43 1.24
C ILE A 240 -9.23 6.83 2.64
N GLU A 241 -9.94 5.76 2.97
CA GLU A 241 -9.91 5.19 4.32
C GLU A 241 -10.04 3.66 4.29
N ASN A 242 -9.23 2.90 5.03
CA ASN A 242 -9.28 1.42 4.98
C ASN A 242 -9.14 0.90 3.55
N VAL A 243 -7.99 1.20 2.92
CA VAL A 243 -7.68 0.70 1.57
C VAL A 243 -6.48 -0.24 1.66
N GLU A 244 -6.65 -1.43 1.11
CA GLU A 244 -5.59 -2.42 0.95
C GLU A 244 -5.17 -2.48 -0.50
N VAL A 245 -3.86 -2.46 -0.74
CA VAL A 245 -3.24 -2.80 -2.01
C VAL A 245 -2.26 -3.95 -1.77
N ILE A 246 -2.40 -5.04 -2.53
CA ILE A 246 -1.58 -6.24 -2.34
C ILE A 246 -1.16 -6.89 -3.66
N GLY A 247 0.12 -7.25 -3.76
CA GLY A 247 0.68 -7.90 -4.93
C GLY A 247 0.69 -7.00 -6.17
N ASN A 248 0.97 -5.71 -6.00
CA ASN A 248 1.12 -4.79 -7.11
C ASN A 248 2.49 -4.99 -7.81
N LEU A 249 2.60 -4.77 -9.12
CA LEU A 249 3.91 -4.82 -9.81
C LEU A 249 4.70 -3.54 -9.59
N ASP A 250 4.02 -2.43 -9.52
CA ASP A 250 4.59 -1.12 -9.21
C ASP A 250 4.23 -0.75 -7.77
N ASP A 251 4.14 0.51 -7.44
CA ASP A 251 3.77 0.98 -6.10
C ASP A 251 2.39 0.52 -5.64
N CYS A 252 2.28 0.29 -4.33
CA CYS A 252 0.96 0.07 -3.75
C CYS A 252 0.11 1.36 -3.80
N PHE A 253 0.66 2.47 -3.33
CA PHE A 253 0.01 3.78 -3.34
C PHE A 253 0.97 4.83 -3.88
N GLU A 254 0.51 5.61 -4.86
CA GLU A 254 1.32 6.69 -5.41
C GLU A 254 0.51 7.98 -5.50
N PHE A 255 1.07 9.06 -4.96
CA PHE A 255 0.45 10.37 -4.91
C PHE A 255 1.19 11.35 -5.83
N PHE A 256 0.60 11.70 -6.97
CA PHE A 256 1.11 12.75 -7.85
C PHE A 256 0.49 14.11 -7.50
N GLY A 257 1.09 14.79 -6.54
CA GLY A 257 0.58 16.04 -6.00
C GLY A 257 -0.75 15.88 -5.25
N GLY A 258 -1.39 16.99 -4.96
CA GLY A 258 -2.70 17.03 -4.31
C GLY A 258 -2.67 17.19 -2.80
N THR A 259 -3.86 17.07 -2.21
CA THR A 259 -4.15 17.44 -0.80
C THR A 259 -5.07 16.43 -0.12
N VAL A 260 -5.39 15.31 -0.78
CA VAL A 260 -6.20 14.24 -0.21
C VAL A 260 -5.55 13.75 1.08
N ASN A 261 -6.35 13.46 2.10
CA ASN A 261 -5.85 12.80 3.30
C ASN A 261 -6.27 11.32 3.25
N ALA A 262 -5.43 10.44 3.77
CA ALA A 262 -5.64 9.00 3.74
C ALA A 262 -5.40 8.35 5.10
N LYS A 263 -6.23 7.38 5.49
CA LYS A 263 -6.12 6.74 6.80
C LYS A 263 -6.35 5.25 6.74
N TYR A 264 -5.61 4.47 7.54
CA TYR A 264 -5.71 3.01 7.51
C TYR A 264 -5.38 2.43 6.13
N LEU A 265 -4.16 2.69 5.66
CA LEU A 265 -3.65 2.16 4.39
C LEU A 265 -2.83 0.90 4.63
N ILE A 266 -2.96 -0.08 3.75
CA ILE A 266 -2.20 -1.32 3.77
C ILE A 266 -1.55 -1.52 2.41
N GLY A 267 -0.23 -1.53 2.36
CA GLY A 267 0.55 -1.79 1.15
C GLY A 267 1.38 -3.05 1.34
N MET A 268 1.12 -4.10 0.57
CA MET A 268 1.83 -5.35 0.74
C MET A 268 2.31 -5.93 -0.58
N HIS A 269 3.54 -6.42 -0.58
CA HIS A 269 4.08 -7.21 -1.66
C HIS A 269 4.07 -6.52 -3.03
N SER A 270 4.25 -5.20 -3.09
CA SER A 270 4.68 -4.51 -4.32
C SER A 270 6.02 -5.07 -4.82
N ASP A 271 6.30 -4.89 -6.11
CA ASP A 271 7.65 -5.08 -6.71
C ASP A 271 8.42 -3.75 -6.83
N ASP A 272 7.83 -2.66 -6.33
CA ASP A 272 8.43 -1.34 -6.20
C ASP A 272 8.04 -0.75 -4.82
N ASP A 273 7.77 0.56 -4.69
CA ASP A 273 7.54 1.19 -3.40
C ASP A 273 6.25 0.74 -2.70
N GLY A 274 6.30 0.72 -1.36
CA GLY A 274 5.09 0.54 -0.56
C GLY A 274 4.16 1.76 -0.63
N LEU A 275 4.75 2.95 -0.60
CA LEU A 275 4.05 4.22 -0.75
C LEU A 275 5.04 5.22 -1.29
N ASP A 276 4.65 5.86 -2.39
CA ASP A 276 5.39 6.96 -2.98
C ASP A 276 4.54 8.24 -2.99
N TRP A 277 5.20 9.37 -2.79
CA TRP A 277 4.65 10.64 -3.21
C TRP A 277 5.60 11.41 -4.10
N ASP A 278 4.99 12.10 -5.06
CA ASP A 278 5.65 13.02 -5.94
C ASP A 278 4.83 14.30 -6.14
N GLN A 279 5.42 15.26 -6.82
CA GLN A 279 4.79 16.38 -7.51
C GLN A 279 4.06 17.34 -6.58
N GLY A 280 4.61 17.53 -5.40
CA GLY A 280 4.10 18.50 -4.45
C GLY A 280 2.97 18.00 -3.57
N TYR A 281 2.85 16.69 -3.34
CA TYR A 281 1.80 16.15 -2.48
C TYR A 281 1.88 16.71 -1.05
N SER A 282 0.73 17.09 -0.50
CA SER A 282 0.64 17.80 0.79
C SER A 282 -0.49 17.34 1.69
N GLY A 283 -0.97 16.13 1.42
CA GLY A 283 -1.96 15.47 2.24
C GLY A 283 -1.40 14.97 3.57
N LYS A 284 -2.27 14.32 4.33
CA LYS A 284 -1.96 13.70 5.61
C LYS A 284 -2.29 12.23 5.57
N ILE A 285 -1.40 11.44 6.13
CA ILE A 285 -1.51 9.99 6.19
C ILE A 285 -1.40 9.55 7.64
N GLN A 286 -2.35 8.77 8.13
CA GLN A 286 -2.23 8.15 9.45
C GLN A 286 -2.64 6.68 9.45
N PHE A 287 -1.84 5.86 10.14
CA PHE A 287 -1.97 4.40 10.14
C PHE A 287 -1.70 3.81 8.76
N TYR A 288 -0.41 3.68 8.43
CA TYR A 288 0.04 2.94 7.25
C TYR A 288 0.75 1.66 7.69
N TYR A 289 0.32 0.51 7.16
CA TYR A 289 0.98 -0.76 7.37
C TYR A 289 1.57 -1.27 6.07
N GLY A 290 2.90 -1.40 6.03
CA GLY A 290 3.65 -1.85 4.88
C GLY A 290 4.37 -3.18 5.13
N LEU A 291 4.36 -4.07 4.14
CA LEU A 291 5.21 -5.27 4.11
C LEU A 291 5.71 -5.50 2.69
N GLN A 292 7.02 -5.31 2.47
CA GLN A 292 7.61 -5.59 1.17
C GLN A 292 7.55 -7.09 0.85
N GLY A 293 7.36 -7.40 -0.43
CA GLY A 293 7.28 -8.78 -0.90
C GLY A 293 8.61 -9.32 -1.39
N PRO A 294 8.64 -10.59 -1.79
CA PRO A 294 9.82 -11.15 -2.42
C PRO A 294 10.11 -10.46 -3.76
N GLU A 295 11.39 -10.36 -4.10
CA GLU A 295 11.90 -9.89 -5.40
C GLU A 295 11.40 -10.75 -6.56
N ASN A 296 10.92 -10.13 -7.63
CA ASN A 296 10.56 -10.83 -8.87
C ASN A 296 11.77 -11.04 -9.81
N ASN A 297 12.88 -10.32 -9.60
CA ASN A 297 14.06 -10.36 -10.47
C ASN A 297 15.11 -11.42 -10.09
N ALA A 298 14.66 -12.65 -9.80
CA ALA A 298 15.53 -13.78 -9.45
C ALA A 298 16.54 -13.51 -8.30
N GLY A 299 16.17 -12.65 -7.35
CA GLY A 299 16.99 -12.30 -6.19
C GLY A 299 18.07 -11.26 -6.47
N VAL A 300 18.06 -10.58 -7.63
CA VAL A 300 18.82 -9.35 -7.81
C VAL A 300 18.14 -8.27 -6.99
N LEU A 301 18.77 -7.90 -5.87
CA LEU A 301 18.37 -6.79 -5.01
C LEU A 301 18.65 -5.48 -5.77
N ALA A 302 17.74 -5.13 -6.68
CA ALA A 302 17.75 -3.83 -7.31
C ALA A 302 17.44 -2.81 -6.21
N GLN A 303 18.20 -1.73 -6.19
CA GLN A 303 17.88 -0.58 -5.33
C GLN A 303 16.73 0.16 -6.03
N GLY A 304 15.63 0.42 -5.34
CA GLY A 304 14.47 1.11 -5.90
C GLY A 304 13.25 0.93 -5.02
N ASP A 305 12.93 -0.32 -4.68
CA ASP A 305 11.70 -0.65 -3.98
C ASP A 305 11.75 -0.27 -2.48
N ASN A 306 11.37 0.93 -2.08
CA ASN A 306 11.47 1.40 -0.70
C ASN A 306 10.20 1.10 0.11
N GLY A 307 10.32 1.24 1.43
CA GLY A 307 9.15 1.23 2.32
C GLY A 307 8.28 2.47 2.11
N LEU A 308 8.95 3.61 1.91
CA LEU A 308 8.41 4.94 1.66
C LEU A 308 9.37 5.67 0.72
N GLU A 309 8.94 6.03 -0.48
CA GLU A 309 9.63 6.99 -1.36
C GLU A 309 8.97 8.36 -1.20
N LEU A 310 9.78 9.38 -0.95
CA LEU A 310 9.30 10.70 -0.53
C LEU A 310 10.09 11.78 -1.25
N ASP A 311 9.58 12.23 -2.38
CA ASP A 311 10.23 13.29 -3.15
C ASP A 311 9.45 14.62 -3.04
N SER A 312 9.94 15.67 -3.70
CA SER A 312 9.09 16.81 -4.05
C SER A 312 8.68 16.85 -5.51
N ASP A 313 9.49 16.23 -6.37
CA ASP A 313 9.59 16.30 -7.83
C ASP A 313 10.94 15.72 -8.24
N ASP A 314 10.91 14.69 -9.08
CA ASP A 314 12.07 14.06 -9.72
C ASP A 314 12.99 15.06 -10.48
N ASN A 315 12.50 16.27 -10.77
CA ASN A 315 13.29 17.34 -11.37
C ASN A 315 13.62 18.49 -10.39
N SER A 316 14.91 18.65 -10.07
CA SER A 316 15.46 19.71 -9.18
C SER A 316 15.12 21.18 -9.51
N THR A 317 14.39 21.47 -10.59
CA THR A 317 14.24 22.81 -11.17
C THR A 317 12.89 23.50 -10.89
N ASN A 318 11.98 22.90 -10.12
CA ASN A 318 10.60 23.39 -9.94
C ASN A 318 10.39 24.54 -8.94
N PHE A 319 11.46 25.22 -8.49
CA PHE A 319 11.35 26.40 -7.61
C PHE A 319 10.54 27.56 -8.23
N THR A 320 10.49 27.66 -9.57
CA THR A 320 9.79 28.73 -10.29
C THR A 320 8.27 28.55 -10.41
N ASN A 321 7.69 27.39 -10.10
CA ASN A 321 6.24 27.18 -10.04
C ASN A 321 5.67 27.57 -8.65
N GLY A 322 5.93 28.81 -8.24
CA GLY A 322 5.44 29.36 -6.96
C GLY A 322 6.09 28.77 -5.69
N GLY A 323 7.13 27.93 -5.82
CA GLY A 323 7.82 27.31 -4.69
C GLY A 323 7.03 26.17 -4.02
N LEU A 324 6.03 25.61 -4.71
CA LEU A 324 5.26 24.46 -4.25
C LEU A 324 6.15 23.21 -4.12
N ARG A 325 5.97 22.47 -3.04
CA ARG A 325 6.78 21.31 -2.66
C ARG A 325 5.91 20.29 -1.95
N SER A 326 6.38 19.04 -1.93
CA SER A 326 5.74 18.03 -1.11
C SER A 326 5.89 18.44 0.35
N THR A 327 4.78 18.51 1.08
CA THR A 327 4.73 18.92 2.49
C THR A 327 3.92 17.94 3.33
N ALA A 328 3.73 16.73 2.80
CA ALA A 328 2.89 15.71 3.38
C ALA A 328 3.39 15.24 4.75
N GLU A 329 2.46 14.72 5.53
CA GLU A 329 2.73 14.20 6.86
C GLU A 329 2.28 12.75 6.99
N ILE A 330 3.17 11.87 7.42
CA ILE A 330 2.87 10.51 7.84
C ILE A 330 2.94 10.44 9.36
N TRP A 331 1.89 9.88 9.96
CA TRP A 331 1.82 9.57 11.38
C TRP A 331 1.51 8.09 11.56
N ASN A 332 2.19 7.44 12.50
CA ASN A 332 1.85 6.07 12.90
C ASN A 332 1.95 5.07 11.74
N ALA A 333 3.10 4.95 11.09
CA ALA A 333 3.36 3.86 10.14
C ALA A 333 4.08 2.69 10.81
N THR A 334 3.78 1.46 10.41
CA THR A 334 4.61 0.28 10.70
C THR A 334 4.99 -0.34 9.35
N VAL A 335 6.27 -0.42 9.02
CA VAL A 335 6.73 -0.92 7.72
C VAL A 335 7.81 -1.97 7.90
N PHE A 336 7.68 -3.08 7.18
CA PHE A 336 8.61 -4.21 7.20
C PHE A 336 9.29 -4.37 5.84
N ALA A 337 10.60 -4.57 5.88
CA ALA A 337 11.37 -4.93 4.70
C ALA A 337 11.08 -6.36 4.24
N ARG A 338 11.52 -6.73 3.04
CA ARG A 338 11.42 -8.08 2.46
C ARG A 338 12.34 -9.12 3.10
N THR A 339 12.74 -8.93 4.35
CA THR A 339 13.69 -9.82 5.05
C THR A 339 13.37 -9.93 6.53
N ASP A 340 13.61 -11.10 7.10
CA ASP A 340 13.65 -11.36 8.56
C ASP A 340 14.96 -10.87 9.20
N GLY A 341 15.95 -10.46 8.39
CA GLY A 341 17.29 -10.11 8.84
C GLY A 341 18.15 -11.30 9.28
N SER A 342 17.71 -12.54 9.04
CA SER A 342 18.50 -13.75 9.29
C SER A 342 19.47 -14.00 8.13
N ASN A 343 20.69 -14.44 8.42
CA ASN A 343 21.66 -14.87 7.39
C ASN A 343 21.86 -16.40 7.38
N VAL A 344 20.94 -17.15 7.99
CA VAL A 344 21.09 -18.60 8.16
C VAL A 344 20.56 -19.33 6.91
N ALA A 345 21.45 -19.95 6.15
CA ALA A 345 21.06 -20.75 5.00
C ALA A 345 20.24 -22.00 5.40
N PRO A 346 19.20 -22.39 4.64
CA PRO A 346 18.67 -21.71 3.45
C PRO A 346 17.66 -20.60 3.83
N ASN A 347 18.11 -19.34 3.88
CA ASN A 347 17.23 -18.18 3.92
C ASN A 347 17.20 -17.61 2.51
N PRO A 348 16.04 -17.57 1.84
CA PRO A 348 15.96 -17.00 0.51
C PRO A 348 15.75 -15.47 0.54
N ASN A 349 15.64 -14.87 1.74
CA ASN A 349 15.63 -13.42 1.93
C ASN A 349 17.05 -12.82 1.89
N PRO A 350 17.19 -11.56 1.44
CA PRO A 350 18.46 -10.84 1.53
C PRO A 350 18.85 -10.57 2.98
N ALA A 351 20.14 -10.46 3.25
CA ALA A 351 20.64 -9.91 4.50
C ALA A 351 20.08 -8.49 4.70
N ASN A 352 19.82 -8.07 5.95
CA ASN A 352 19.50 -6.66 6.26
C ASN A 352 20.66 -5.68 5.98
N THR A 353 21.75 -6.12 5.37
CA THR A 353 22.84 -5.27 4.85
C THR A 353 22.71 -5.04 3.33
N ALA A 354 21.72 -5.68 2.69
CA ALA A 354 21.40 -5.58 1.28
C ALA A 354 19.90 -5.23 1.14
N GLY A 355 19.45 -4.80 -0.04
CA GLY A 355 18.06 -4.35 -0.24
C GLY A 355 17.86 -2.87 0.11
N ASP A 356 16.72 -2.54 0.70
CA ASP A 356 16.02 -1.27 0.43
C ASP A 356 16.08 -0.26 1.58
N GLU A 357 15.54 0.92 1.33
CA GLU A 357 15.35 1.98 2.31
C GLU A 357 13.98 1.91 2.97
N ALA A 358 13.94 2.12 4.29
CA ALA A 358 12.65 2.27 4.97
C ALA A 358 11.97 3.60 4.60
N ILE A 359 12.79 4.63 4.46
CA ILE A 359 12.44 5.96 3.96
C ILE A 359 13.55 6.41 3.00
N GLU A 360 13.22 6.48 1.72
CA GLU A 360 14.02 7.19 0.71
C GLU A 360 13.46 8.61 0.59
N ALA A 361 14.13 9.58 1.21
CA ALA A 361 13.74 10.98 1.14
C ALA A 361 14.53 11.68 0.03
N LYS A 362 13.91 11.70 -1.15
CA LYS A 362 14.42 12.19 -2.43
C LYS A 362 14.30 13.70 -2.58
N GLU A 363 14.57 14.18 -3.78
CA GLU A 363 14.76 15.56 -4.19
C GLU A 363 13.81 16.54 -3.51
N ARG A 364 14.39 17.34 -2.60
CA ARG A 364 13.84 18.58 -2.06
C ARG A 364 12.51 18.46 -1.31
N THR A 365 12.13 17.27 -0.87
CA THR A 365 10.90 17.03 -0.11
C THR A 365 10.88 17.80 1.22
N PHE A 366 9.70 18.27 1.62
CA PHE A 366 9.40 18.84 2.93
C PHE A 366 8.39 17.90 3.63
N GLY A 367 7.96 18.27 4.83
CA GLY A 367 6.93 17.52 5.55
C GLY A 367 7.51 16.66 6.65
N SER A 368 6.85 15.56 7.00
CA SER A 368 7.35 14.72 8.09
C SER A 368 6.84 13.29 8.16
N VAL A 369 7.65 12.41 8.76
CA VAL A 369 7.27 11.06 9.21
C VAL A 369 7.40 11.01 10.73
N ASN A 370 6.32 10.66 11.43
CA ASN A 370 6.25 10.78 12.88
C ASN A 370 5.72 9.52 13.55
N ASN A 371 6.22 9.23 14.76
CA ASN A 371 5.73 8.13 15.61
C ASN A 371 5.58 6.80 14.85
N SER A 372 6.57 6.42 14.05
CA SER A 372 6.50 5.25 13.15
C SER A 372 7.51 4.17 13.53
N ILE A 373 7.34 2.96 13.02
CA ILE A 373 8.19 1.79 13.25
C ILE A 373 8.62 1.24 11.89
N PHE A 374 9.93 1.03 11.71
CA PHE A 374 10.53 0.48 10.49
C PHE A 374 11.40 -0.71 10.86
N VAL A 375 11.30 -1.81 10.13
CA VAL A 375 11.82 -3.11 10.56
C VAL A 375 12.62 -3.79 9.46
N ASN A 376 13.80 -4.29 9.81
CA ASN A 376 14.70 -5.12 9.00
C ASN A 376 15.26 -4.48 7.71
N PHE A 377 15.02 -3.19 7.47
CA PHE A 377 15.59 -2.48 6.32
C PHE A 377 17.12 -2.35 6.40
N ARG A 378 17.77 -2.33 5.23
CA ARG A 378 19.20 -1.94 5.12
C ARG A 378 19.42 -0.56 5.68
N SER A 379 18.59 0.38 5.24
CA SER A 379 18.72 1.78 5.54
C SER A 379 17.45 2.27 6.23
N GLY A 380 17.60 3.06 7.28
CA GLY A 380 16.45 3.60 8.00
C GLY A 380 15.91 4.82 7.27
N LEU A 381 16.49 5.99 7.56
CA LEU A 381 16.31 7.20 6.77
C LEU A 381 17.49 7.37 5.82
N ASN A 382 17.25 7.32 4.51
CA ASN A 382 18.20 7.80 3.51
C ASN A 382 17.77 9.18 3.00
N LEU A 383 18.70 10.13 3.03
CA LEU A 383 18.49 11.48 2.51
C LEU A 383 19.28 11.66 1.22
N ALA A 384 18.57 11.98 0.14
CA ALA A 384 19.18 12.27 -1.15
C ALA A 384 19.91 13.63 -1.13
N GLY A 385 21.10 13.65 -1.74
CA GLY A 385 21.95 14.84 -1.89
C GLY A 385 22.81 15.17 -0.67
N ALA A 386 24.02 15.68 -0.93
CA ALA A 386 24.95 16.10 0.10
C ALA A 386 24.53 17.40 0.83
N VAL A 387 25.06 17.62 2.03
CA VAL A 387 24.92 18.89 2.76
C VAL A 387 25.45 20.05 1.90
N GLY A 388 24.69 21.15 1.84
CA GLY A 388 24.98 22.34 1.06
C GLY A 388 24.53 22.25 -0.40
N ALA A 389 23.86 21.17 -0.83
CA ALA A 389 23.33 21.01 -2.18
C ALA A 389 21.95 21.66 -2.39
N ASN A 390 21.39 22.30 -1.38
CA ASN A 390 20.01 22.79 -1.34
C ASN A 390 19.00 21.67 -1.61
N ASN A 391 19.27 20.49 -1.05
CA ASN A 391 18.46 19.28 -1.20
C ASN A 391 17.85 18.84 0.14
N THR A 392 17.18 17.71 0.19
CA THR A 392 16.43 17.19 1.35
C THR A 392 17.27 17.08 2.60
N THR A 393 18.55 16.73 2.48
CA THR A 393 19.49 16.78 3.61
C THR A 393 19.54 18.15 4.28
N ASP A 394 19.61 19.24 3.50
CA ASP A 394 19.63 20.61 4.04
C ASP A 394 18.29 21.01 4.64
N PHE A 395 17.18 20.59 4.01
CA PHE A 395 15.84 20.83 4.53
C PHE A 395 15.59 20.06 5.82
N TRP A 396 16.15 18.87 5.97
CA TRP A 396 16.12 18.12 7.21
C TRP A 396 16.95 18.80 8.31
N GLN A 397 18.15 19.29 8.00
CA GLN A 397 18.97 20.07 8.94
C GLN A 397 18.30 21.37 9.38
N ALA A 398 17.59 22.04 8.48
CA ALA A 398 16.82 23.25 8.76
C ALA A 398 15.47 22.98 9.49
N GLY A 399 15.03 21.72 9.55
CA GLY A 399 13.76 21.34 10.19
C GLY A 399 12.51 21.49 9.29
N ASN A 400 12.70 21.62 7.97
CA ASN A 400 11.64 21.72 6.97
C ASN A 400 11.14 20.34 6.52
N PHE A 401 12.01 19.33 6.54
CA PHE A 401 11.65 17.91 6.50
C PHE A 401 12.03 17.27 7.84
N ASN A 402 11.23 16.33 8.36
CA ASN A 402 11.48 15.74 9.67
C ASN A 402 11.08 14.27 9.73
N VAL A 403 11.97 13.43 10.26
CA VAL A 403 11.61 12.07 10.70
C VAL A 403 11.78 12.05 12.22
N LYS A 404 10.67 11.99 12.96
CA LYS A 404 10.66 12.25 14.40
C LYS A 404 9.97 11.17 15.20
N ASN A 405 10.60 10.80 16.33
CA ASN A 405 10.05 9.85 17.28
C ASN A 405 9.74 8.49 16.64
N CYS A 406 10.51 8.10 15.62
CA CYS A 406 10.40 6.82 14.95
C CYS A 406 11.30 5.77 15.61
N THR A 407 11.02 4.48 15.36
CA THR A 407 11.85 3.36 15.82
C THR A 407 12.32 2.55 14.62
N PHE A 408 13.62 2.35 14.51
CA PHE A 408 14.26 1.53 13.48
C PHE A 408 14.75 0.25 14.14
N VAL A 409 14.07 -0.86 13.87
CA VAL A 409 14.35 -2.19 14.43
C VAL A 409 15.17 -2.98 13.42
N ASN A 410 16.29 -3.55 13.88
CA ASN A 410 17.20 -4.39 13.10
C ASN A 410 17.66 -3.73 11.78
N CYS A 411 17.92 -2.42 11.83
CA CYS A 411 18.35 -1.64 10.68
C CYS A 411 19.86 -1.45 10.67
N ALA A 412 20.54 -1.90 9.61
CA ALA A 412 22.00 -1.90 9.54
C ALA A 412 22.61 -0.49 9.40
N SER A 413 21.97 0.39 8.64
CA SER A 413 22.37 1.80 8.44
C SER A 413 21.18 2.73 8.74
N PRO A 414 20.86 2.99 10.02
CA PRO A 414 19.67 3.74 10.40
C PRO A 414 19.59 5.17 9.83
N LEU A 415 20.74 5.78 9.54
CA LEU A 415 20.83 7.06 8.85
C LEU A 415 21.84 6.95 7.71
N ARG A 416 21.41 7.33 6.50
CA ARG A 416 22.28 7.53 5.35
C ARG A 416 22.07 8.93 4.79
N ILE A 417 23.17 9.53 4.35
CA ILE A 417 23.18 10.81 3.65
C ILE A 417 23.97 10.62 2.38
N ASN A 418 23.36 10.92 1.24
CA ASN A 418 24.00 10.82 -0.07
C ASN A 418 24.66 9.45 -0.29
N GLY A 419 23.95 8.37 0.07
CA GLY A 419 24.41 6.99 -0.06
C GLY A 419 25.43 6.53 0.98
N ALA A 420 25.90 7.38 1.90
CA ALA A 420 26.87 7.01 2.93
C ALA A 420 26.19 6.78 4.29
N ASN A 421 26.57 5.71 4.99
CA ASN A 421 26.12 5.46 6.37
C ASN A 421 26.70 6.51 7.32
N VAL A 422 25.85 7.10 8.15
CA VAL A 422 26.21 8.11 9.15
C VAL A 422 25.93 7.54 10.53
N ALA A 423 26.99 7.15 11.25
CA ALA A 423 26.88 6.48 12.55
C ALA A 423 27.34 7.34 13.75
N ALA A 424 27.78 8.59 13.50
CA ALA A 424 28.25 9.51 14.53
C ALA A 424 28.22 10.97 14.03
N GLY A 425 28.52 11.93 14.90
CA GLY A 425 28.62 13.35 14.56
C GLY A 425 27.31 14.12 14.73
N ALA A 426 27.29 15.36 14.23
CA ALA A 426 26.17 16.28 14.44
C ALA A 426 24.86 15.78 13.82
N ASP A 427 24.92 15.24 12.59
CA ASP A 427 23.74 14.69 11.91
C ASP A 427 23.19 13.47 12.65
N PHE A 428 24.05 12.51 13.03
CA PHE A 428 23.59 11.37 13.81
C PHE A 428 23.04 11.77 15.19
N THR A 429 23.61 12.81 15.81
CA THR A 429 23.09 13.39 17.06
C THR A 429 21.73 14.05 16.84
N LYS A 430 21.53 14.76 15.72
CA LYS A 430 20.23 15.32 15.36
C LYS A 430 19.21 14.19 15.22
N PHE A 431 19.52 13.16 14.43
CA PHE A 431 18.65 12.01 14.19
C PHE A 431 18.23 11.29 15.48
N THR A 432 19.18 11.00 16.38
CA THR A 432 18.90 10.23 17.60
C THR A 432 18.40 11.07 18.77
N VAL A 433 18.93 12.27 18.98
CA VAL A 433 18.65 13.10 20.17
C VAL A 433 17.63 14.19 19.90
N THR A 434 17.80 14.96 18.82
CA THR A 434 16.90 16.09 18.51
C THR A 434 15.57 15.59 17.94
N ASP A 435 15.65 14.68 16.98
CA ASP A 435 14.50 14.06 16.34
C ASP A 435 13.97 12.86 17.12
N LYS A 436 14.68 12.43 18.18
CA LYS A 436 14.27 11.35 19.10
C LYS A 436 13.99 10.01 18.42
N ASN A 437 14.67 9.72 17.31
CA ASN A 437 14.58 8.41 16.67
C ASN A 437 15.35 7.38 17.51
N VAL A 438 14.76 6.19 17.66
CA VAL A 438 15.31 5.09 18.44
C VAL A 438 15.77 3.99 17.49
N ILE A 439 16.94 3.41 17.77
CA ILE A 439 17.50 2.28 17.02
C ILE A 439 17.50 1.07 17.97
N LEU A 440 16.89 -0.02 17.55
CA LEU A 440 16.84 -1.28 18.30
C LEU A 440 17.45 -2.40 17.46
N ALA A 441 18.24 -3.28 18.07
CA ALA A 441 18.75 -4.46 17.37
C ALA A 441 17.65 -5.49 17.08
N SER A 442 16.69 -5.63 17.99
CA SER A 442 15.55 -6.55 17.87
C SER A 442 14.44 -6.18 18.87
N GLY A 443 13.31 -6.88 18.77
CA GLY A 443 12.16 -6.71 19.67
C GLY A 443 11.17 -5.65 19.18
N LEU A 444 10.29 -5.20 20.08
CA LEU A 444 9.14 -4.32 19.84
C LEU A 444 7.98 -4.95 19.06
N VAL A 445 8.26 -5.54 17.89
CA VAL A 445 7.30 -6.26 17.04
C VAL A 445 7.88 -7.61 16.65
N ASP A 446 7.06 -8.50 16.06
CA ASP A 446 7.56 -9.76 15.54
C ASP A 446 8.04 -9.61 14.10
N ALA A 447 9.31 -9.91 13.88
CA ALA A 447 10.04 -9.62 12.66
C ALA A 447 10.75 -10.87 12.12
N THR A 448 10.37 -12.07 12.58
CA THR A 448 11.03 -13.33 12.24
C THR A 448 10.53 -13.98 10.95
N PHE A 449 9.68 -13.29 10.18
CA PHE A 449 8.98 -13.83 9.02
C PHE A 449 9.87 -14.01 7.78
N ASP A 450 9.72 -15.12 7.07
CA ASP A 450 10.34 -15.34 5.76
C ASP A 450 9.39 -14.98 4.59
N VAL A 451 9.83 -14.18 3.61
CA VAL A 451 9.00 -13.83 2.43
C VAL A 451 9.30 -14.67 1.19
N ALA A 452 10.35 -15.49 1.19
CA ALA A 452 10.96 -15.87 -0.08
C ALA A 452 10.42 -17.13 -0.75
N THR A 453 9.18 -17.55 -0.44
CA THR A 453 8.48 -18.56 -1.26
C THR A 453 6.95 -18.38 -1.39
N LEU A 454 6.46 -17.22 -1.84
CA LEU A 454 5.03 -17.09 -2.18
C LEU A 454 4.74 -17.56 -3.62
N THR A 455 5.06 -18.83 -3.90
CA THR A 455 4.49 -19.61 -5.02
C THR A 455 3.08 -20.13 -4.70
N SER A 456 2.68 -19.97 -3.43
CA SER A 456 1.34 -20.09 -2.87
C SER A 456 1.24 -19.10 -1.72
N ASN A 457 0.05 -18.61 -1.37
CA ASN A 457 -0.13 -17.78 -0.16
C ASN A 457 -0.20 -18.63 1.13
N ASN A 458 0.34 -19.84 1.13
CA ASN A 458 0.38 -20.66 2.33
C ASN A 458 1.30 -20.01 3.36
N VAL A 459 0.74 -19.73 4.52
CA VAL A 459 1.44 -19.09 5.64
C VAL A 459 2.28 -20.14 6.37
N ILE A 460 3.60 -20.05 6.23
CA ILE A 460 4.53 -20.88 7.00
C ILE A 460 5.05 -20.09 8.21
N ASP A 461 5.14 -18.76 8.09
CA ASP A 461 5.60 -17.83 9.11
C ASP A 461 4.75 -16.55 9.07
N ARG A 462 4.66 -15.81 10.19
CA ARG A 462 3.69 -14.70 10.38
C ARG A 462 4.40 -13.43 10.81
N VAL A 463 3.97 -12.30 10.26
CA VAL A 463 4.33 -10.99 10.82
C VAL A 463 3.31 -10.65 11.89
N ASN A 464 3.79 -10.35 13.11
CA ASN A 464 2.98 -9.62 14.07
C ASN A 464 3.43 -8.15 14.07
N PRO A 465 2.69 -7.25 13.40
CA PRO A 465 3.05 -5.84 13.32
C PRO A 465 2.65 -5.04 14.56
N VAL A 466 1.98 -5.68 15.54
CA VAL A 466 1.46 -5.03 16.74
C VAL A 466 2.51 -5.04 17.85
N PRO A 467 2.93 -3.87 18.37
CA PRO A 467 3.81 -3.82 19.52
C PRO A 467 3.20 -4.50 20.75
N ALA A 468 4.02 -5.07 21.63
CA ALA A 468 3.52 -5.66 22.88
C ALA A 468 2.86 -4.60 23.78
N ALA A 469 1.87 -5.01 24.58
CA ALA A 469 1.15 -4.10 25.48
C ALA A 469 2.11 -3.27 26.35
N GLY A 470 1.90 -1.95 26.38
CA GLY A 470 2.72 -1.01 27.16
C GLY A 470 4.03 -0.58 26.48
N THR A 471 4.42 -1.17 25.36
CA THR A 471 5.61 -0.76 24.58
C THR A 471 5.26 0.30 23.53
N ALA A 472 6.28 0.92 22.92
CA ALA A 472 6.11 1.98 21.92
C ALA A 472 5.34 3.25 22.39
N THR A 473 5.16 3.47 23.70
CA THR A 473 4.31 4.55 24.25
C THR A 473 5.07 5.77 24.77
N THR A 474 6.40 5.74 24.78
CA THR A 474 7.25 6.80 25.35
C THR A 474 7.93 7.64 24.27
N ASP A 475 8.31 8.88 24.62
CA ASP A 475 8.94 9.84 23.71
C ASP A 475 8.19 9.91 22.38
N LEU A 476 6.95 10.39 22.44
CA LEU A 476 6.09 10.58 21.27
C LEU A 476 6.12 12.04 20.85
N LYS A 477 6.08 12.27 19.55
CA LYS A 477 5.67 13.58 19.03
C LYS A 477 4.19 13.72 19.31
N VAL A 478 3.78 14.82 19.92
CA VAL A 478 2.35 15.09 20.11
C VAL A 478 1.77 15.45 18.74
N PRO A 479 0.71 14.75 18.28
CA PRO A 479 0.01 15.13 17.04
C PRO A 479 -0.45 16.59 17.10
N VAL A 480 -0.44 17.26 15.95
CA VAL A 480 -1.05 18.59 15.84
C VAL A 480 -2.52 18.45 16.19
N SER A 481 -3.05 19.36 17.02
CA SER A 481 -4.44 19.32 17.48
C SER A 481 -5.38 19.67 16.33
N GLU A 482 -5.78 18.67 15.55
CA GLU A 482 -6.70 18.84 14.43
C GLU A 482 -7.58 17.60 14.16
N PRO A 483 -8.73 17.74 13.47
CA PRO A 483 -9.74 16.67 13.39
C PRO A 483 -9.33 15.41 12.63
N PHE A 484 -8.35 15.51 11.71
CA PHE A 484 -7.98 14.37 10.87
C PHE A 484 -7.25 13.27 11.66
N TYR A 485 -6.35 13.65 12.57
CA TYR A 485 -5.54 12.68 13.32
C TYR A 485 -6.34 12.07 14.48
N SER A 486 -6.32 10.75 14.56
CA SER A 486 -6.72 10.02 15.76
C SER A 486 -5.65 10.23 16.83
N ASN A 487 -6.08 10.33 18.08
CA ASN A 487 -5.16 10.29 19.21
C ASN A 487 -4.53 8.89 19.30
N ALA A 488 -3.26 8.79 18.93
CA ALA A 488 -2.47 7.56 18.97
C ALA A 488 -1.27 7.76 19.89
N PRO A 489 -1.39 7.50 21.20
CA PRO A 489 -0.30 7.65 22.17
C PRO A 489 0.69 6.48 22.08
N PHE A 490 1.13 6.15 20.87
CA PHE A 490 2.07 5.08 20.57
C PHE A 490 2.77 5.33 19.23
N ARG A 491 3.89 4.63 19.00
CA ARG A 491 4.55 4.53 17.69
C ARG A 491 4.02 3.32 16.93
N GLY A 492 4.00 3.41 15.61
CA GLY A 492 3.52 2.34 14.73
C GLY A 492 2.04 2.50 14.38
N ALA A 493 1.60 1.71 13.39
CA ALA A 493 0.23 1.70 12.87
C ALA A 493 -0.80 1.03 13.79
N PHE A 494 -0.34 0.33 14.83
CA PHE A 494 -1.17 -0.52 15.67
C PHE A 494 -1.06 -0.14 17.14
N GLU A 495 -2.21 -0.10 17.82
CA GLU A 495 -2.24 0.12 19.26
C GLU A 495 -1.56 -1.06 19.98
N PRO A 496 -0.54 -0.80 20.82
CA PRO A 496 0.21 -1.84 21.49
C PRO A 496 -0.69 -2.80 22.29
N GLY A 497 -0.57 -4.10 22.03
CA GLY A 497 -1.32 -5.15 22.70
C GLY A 497 -2.77 -5.34 22.26
N LYS A 498 -3.20 -4.70 21.16
CA LYS A 498 -4.56 -4.86 20.61
C LYS A 498 -4.59 -5.79 19.40
N ALA A 499 -5.79 -6.15 18.96
CA ALA A 499 -5.97 -6.76 17.65
C ALA A 499 -5.64 -5.73 16.56
N PRO A 500 -5.00 -6.13 15.44
CA PRO A 500 -4.75 -5.23 14.34
C PRO A 500 -6.07 -4.86 13.67
N TRP A 501 -6.19 -3.62 13.19
CA TRP A 501 -7.41 -3.09 12.54
C TRP A 501 -7.63 -3.63 11.11
N THR A 502 -6.69 -4.43 10.61
CA THR A 502 -6.74 -5.11 9.32
C THR A 502 -7.71 -6.30 9.32
N GLN A 503 -8.06 -6.83 10.49
CA GLN A 503 -8.83 -8.06 10.60
C GLN A 503 -10.23 -7.96 10.00
N GLY A 504 -10.61 -8.99 9.24
CA GLY A 504 -11.97 -9.22 8.76
C GLY A 504 -12.30 -8.66 7.37
N TRP A 505 -11.41 -7.90 6.73
CA TRP A 505 -11.70 -7.26 5.43
C TRP A 505 -10.57 -7.30 4.40
N THR A 506 -9.36 -7.70 4.81
CA THR A 506 -8.15 -7.65 4.01
C THR A 506 -7.76 -9.04 3.50
N LEU A 507 -7.12 -9.11 2.33
CA LEU A 507 -6.43 -10.34 1.93
C LEU A 507 -5.32 -10.67 2.93
N ALA A 508 -4.61 -9.66 3.43
CA ALA A 508 -3.54 -9.82 4.43
C ALA A 508 -4.00 -10.66 5.63
N ALA A 509 -5.17 -10.37 6.18
CA ALA A 509 -5.74 -11.13 7.29
C ALA A 509 -6.17 -12.55 6.85
N ASP A 510 -6.78 -12.68 5.66
CA ASP A 510 -7.20 -13.97 5.10
C ASP A 510 -6.02 -14.92 4.89
N ILE A 511 -4.88 -14.39 4.44
CA ILE A 511 -3.62 -15.12 4.26
C ILE A 511 -2.71 -15.02 5.49
N GLY A 512 -3.23 -14.62 6.65
CA GLY A 512 -2.50 -14.63 7.93
C GLY A 512 -1.16 -13.87 7.94
N SER A 513 -0.96 -12.88 7.06
CA SER A 513 0.29 -12.13 6.95
C SER A 513 0.48 -11.10 8.06
N ASP A 514 -0.53 -10.86 8.90
CA ASP A 514 -0.58 -9.77 9.88
C ASP A 514 -1.19 -10.12 11.25
N LEU A 515 -0.95 -11.34 11.73
CA LEU A 515 -1.57 -11.85 12.95
C LEU A 515 -0.87 -11.35 14.22
N SER A 516 -1.63 -10.72 15.12
CA SER A 516 -1.13 -10.31 16.44
C SER A 516 -0.81 -11.51 17.33
N ALA A 517 0.32 -11.47 18.05
CA ALA A 517 0.62 -12.42 19.13
C ALA A 517 -0.43 -12.37 20.28
N VAL A 518 -1.33 -11.38 20.25
CA VAL A 518 -2.45 -11.22 21.19
C VAL A 518 -3.78 -11.72 20.61
N ALA A 519 -3.80 -12.23 19.37
CA ALA A 519 -4.95 -12.92 18.82
C ALA A 519 -5.06 -14.36 19.40
N GLY A 520 -5.52 -14.44 20.65
CA GLY A 520 -6.29 -15.61 21.13
C GLY A 520 -5.55 -16.69 21.92
N CYS A 521 -4.22 -16.72 22.02
CA CYS A 521 -3.51 -17.81 22.70
C CYS A 521 -2.46 -17.31 23.69
N THR A 522 -2.89 -16.88 24.88
CA THR A 522 -1.99 -16.51 26.00
C THR A 522 -1.06 -17.65 26.44
N GLY A 523 -1.30 -18.89 25.99
CA GLY A 523 -0.51 -20.08 26.26
C GLY A 523 0.34 -20.57 25.08
N ASP A 524 0.36 -19.86 23.95
CA ASP A 524 1.24 -20.19 22.83
C ASP A 524 2.59 -19.49 23.07
N LEU A 525 3.49 -20.22 23.74
CA LEU A 525 4.77 -19.69 24.22
C LEU A 525 5.86 -19.81 23.16
N ASN A 526 5.68 -20.70 22.18
CA ASN A 526 6.61 -20.90 21.08
C ASN A 526 6.23 -20.07 19.82
N LYS A 527 5.05 -19.45 19.82
CA LYS A 527 4.48 -18.61 18.75
C LYS A 527 4.15 -19.37 17.44
N ASP A 528 3.87 -20.67 17.52
CA ASP A 528 3.52 -21.51 16.37
C ASP A 528 2.02 -21.42 15.99
N GLY A 529 1.24 -20.62 16.73
CA GLY A 529 -0.19 -20.46 16.55
C GLY A 529 -1.03 -21.56 17.20
N GLN A 530 -0.45 -22.48 17.95
CA GLN A 530 -1.11 -23.55 18.68
C GLN A 530 -0.73 -23.50 20.17
N VAL A 531 -1.68 -23.80 21.06
CA VAL A 531 -1.37 -24.05 22.47
C VAL A 531 -1.28 -25.56 22.67
N ASN A 532 -0.05 -26.08 22.73
CA ASN A 532 0.21 -27.51 22.78
C ASN A 532 1.27 -27.89 23.84
N ALA A 533 1.70 -29.16 23.82
CA ALA A 533 2.65 -29.68 24.79
C ALA A 533 4.05 -29.05 24.68
N THR A 534 4.40 -28.51 23.52
CA THR A 534 5.64 -27.78 23.28
C THR A 534 5.65 -26.48 24.07
N ASP A 535 4.53 -25.74 24.07
CA ASP A 535 4.38 -24.53 24.89
C ASP A 535 4.42 -24.85 26.37
N PHE A 536 3.70 -25.89 26.78
CA PHE A 536 3.77 -26.36 28.15
C PHE A 536 5.20 -26.73 28.56
N GLY A 537 5.98 -27.32 27.64
CA GLY A 537 7.40 -27.60 27.85
C GLY A 537 8.24 -26.35 28.10
N LEU A 538 7.99 -25.26 27.37
CA LEU A 538 8.63 -23.97 27.61
C LEU A 538 8.27 -23.41 28.99
N PHE A 539 7.01 -23.49 29.38
CA PHE A 539 6.52 -23.03 30.67
C PHE A 539 7.07 -23.83 31.86
N VAL A 540 7.13 -25.16 31.74
CA VAL A 540 7.61 -26.06 32.80
C VAL A 540 9.04 -25.75 33.21
N ASN A 541 9.90 -25.36 32.25
CA ASN A 541 11.30 -25.07 32.52
C ASN A 541 11.53 -23.76 33.30
N VAL A 542 10.52 -22.88 33.34
CA VAL A 542 10.57 -21.59 34.04
C VAL A 542 9.63 -21.53 35.25
N PHE A 543 8.93 -22.61 35.55
CA PHE A 543 8.02 -22.70 36.70
C PHE A 543 8.79 -22.53 38.02
N ASN A 544 8.27 -21.75 38.97
CA ASN A 544 8.95 -21.37 40.22
C ASN A 544 10.26 -20.56 40.08
N THR A 545 10.53 -19.98 38.92
CA THR A 545 11.58 -18.96 38.82
C THR A 545 11.03 -17.61 39.29
N ASN A 546 11.84 -16.84 40.02
CA ASN A 546 11.46 -15.49 40.41
C ASN A 546 11.65 -14.56 39.21
N CYS A 547 10.57 -13.94 38.73
CA CYS A 547 10.64 -12.83 37.79
C CYS A 547 10.97 -11.54 38.57
N TYR A 548 12.00 -10.80 38.17
CA TYR A 548 12.32 -9.47 38.69
C TYR A 548 11.91 -8.40 37.69
#